data_AF-A0A5P8M0C7-F1
#
_entry.id   AF-A0A5P8M0C7-F1
#
_cell.length_a   1.000
_cell.length_b   1.000
_cell.length_c   1.000
_cell.angle_alpha   90.00
_cell.angle_beta   90.00
_cell.angle_gamma   90.00
#
_symmetry.space_group_name_H-M   'P 1'
#
loop_
_entity.id
_entity.type
_entity.pdbx_description
1 polymer ?
#
loop_
_entity_poly.entity_id
_entity_poly.type
_entity_poly.pdbx_seq_one_letter_code
_entity_poly.pdbx_strand_id
1 'polypeptide(L)'
;MQLESEDAFARWDDERYSTQIDRFDEQHKRLFGLLNDLHTAMDEGHSQDEIGDILRELERYTEYHFGDEEEFMQDCGYAMDCADCFYDHREMHEEFASTVSDFRERHEDGEYVTMEVLTFLRDWLDSHIAAGDEDQRYSEYYQTDVDETYEYTPGTLRQRRRSESPPETTDDQPTTTVSVEEAVLDGGELSVPAGPIASWFEQVATTHGDRVATVEHGGDERTERSFESLYERATTVAGGLLETELTPGDRLAIDLESNGESLLFDLASHLAGLVSVPLYPSFDDEQLRSIVTTADIDGFASPDDPPSAVERAVDVVVDTEPLPASPQRSLPGLNRRGTDLATIVYQVPADDEPTGVALTHRNLRAAIAALSDALPLDPGATGTALLPVAHVYQRVGAYYLWDAGATVAYTDRASSVEALPALGPEVLIGVPKLYQQLYGELQDRIGTFGWAKRKVAGSVTGYGRDVIDGSGTPLKYAAAERLAYRPLRQEFGLDDLTYALSSTGRLDDHLLDFFHGLGVPLCELSGTTETSAVGTINGPDDFERDSVGEALPGVTVGLSADSDVLIDGPTVMDRYCNDPEATERAVHDGWFRIDDGSVEGSDLGLQK
;
A
#
# COMPACT_ATOMS: atom_id res chain seq x y z
N MET A 1 -9.64 27.44 32.19
CA MET A 1 -9.93 27.50 33.64
C MET A 1 -11.43 27.33 33.87
N GLN A 2 -11.88 26.08 33.90
CA GLN A 2 -13.15 25.58 34.46
C GLN A 2 -12.72 24.31 35.22
N LEU A 3 -12.49 24.43 36.52
CA LEU A 3 -13.37 23.94 37.60
C LEU A 3 -13.52 22.41 37.55
N GLU A 4 -12.68 21.77 38.38
CA GLU A 4 -12.82 20.40 38.88
C GLU A 4 -14.28 20.12 39.26
N SER A 5 -15.00 19.39 38.41
CA SER A 5 -16.30 18.81 38.77
C SER A 5 -16.03 17.45 39.44
N GLU A 6 -16.75 17.14 40.51
CA GLU A 6 -16.58 15.89 41.25
C GLU A 6 -17.00 14.62 40.45
N ASP A 7 -17.44 14.77 39.18
CA ASP A 7 -18.01 13.71 38.32
C ASP A 7 -17.27 13.47 36.98
N ALA A 8 -16.02 13.93 36.80
CA ALA A 8 -15.24 13.64 35.59
C ALA A 8 -14.91 12.14 35.43
N PHE A 9 -15.12 11.60 34.22
CA PHE A 9 -14.86 10.20 33.85
C PHE A 9 -13.38 9.85 33.83
N ALA A 10 -12.54 10.75 33.32
CA ALA A 10 -11.08 10.66 33.35
C ALA A 10 -10.50 11.89 34.02
N ARG A 11 -9.64 11.71 35.04
CA ARG A 11 -9.03 12.82 35.78
C ARG A 11 -7.53 12.88 35.49
N TRP A 12 -7.07 14.09 35.21
CA TRP A 12 -5.65 14.39 35.17
C TRP A 12 -5.05 14.36 36.58
N ASP A 13 -3.91 13.72 36.71
CA ASP A 13 -3.08 13.62 37.90
C ASP A 13 -1.65 13.97 37.51
N ASP A 14 -1.16 15.13 37.96
CA ASP A 14 0.20 15.60 37.62
C ASP A 14 1.28 14.62 38.12
N GLU A 15 1.06 13.84 39.20
CA GLU A 15 2.04 12.86 39.67
C GLU A 15 2.12 11.62 38.77
N ARG A 16 1.07 11.36 37.98
CA ARG A 16 0.96 10.17 37.13
C ARG A 16 1.26 10.44 35.68
N TYR A 17 0.78 11.57 35.13
CA TYR A 17 0.76 11.80 33.69
C TYR A 17 1.66 12.96 33.24
N SER A 18 2.20 13.77 34.15
CA SER A 18 3.07 14.87 33.72
C SER A 18 4.34 14.31 33.08
N THR A 19 4.60 14.73 31.85
CA THR A 19 5.86 14.52 31.13
C THR A 19 6.90 15.57 31.52
N GLN A 20 6.58 16.51 32.40
CA GLN A 20 7.42 17.67 32.74
C GLN A 20 7.78 18.55 31.52
N ILE A 21 7.09 18.36 30.39
CA ILE A 21 7.17 19.21 29.21
C ILE A 21 5.83 19.94 29.11
N ASP A 22 5.80 21.21 29.54
CA ASP A 22 4.58 22.02 29.72
C ASP A 22 3.64 21.95 28.50
N ARG A 23 4.20 21.87 27.29
CA ARG A 23 3.45 21.77 26.03
C ARG A 23 2.66 20.47 25.91
N PHE A 24 3.29 19.31 26.17
CA PHE A 24 2.63 18.02 26.06
C PHE A 24 1.66 17.81 27.22
N ASP A 25 2.01 18.26 28.43
CA ASP A 25 1.08 18.28 29.56
C ASP A 25 -0.20 19.09 29.26
N GLU A 26 -0.09 20.23 28.57
CA GLU A 26 -1.26 21.01 28.14
C GLU A 26 -2.10 20.27 27.07
N GLN A 27 -1.45 19.54 26.16
CA GLN A 27 -2.12 18.77 25.11
C GLN A 27 -2.80 17.52 25.67
N HIS A 28 -2.13 16.76 26.53
CA HIS A 28 -2.74 15.64 27.23
C HIS A 28 -3.92 16.07 28.10
N LYS A 29 -3.80 17.20 28.83
CA LYS A 29 -4.94 17.78 29.57
C LYS A 29 -6.14 18.08 28.67
N ARG A 30 -5.91 18.47 27.40
CA ARG A 30 -6.98 18.68 26.42
C ARG A 30 -7.59 17.36 25.94
N LEU A 31 -6.80 16.31 25.70
CA LEU A 31 -7.30 14.97 25.37
C LEU A 31 -8.19 14.40 26.48
N PHE A 32 -7.77 14.52 27.74
CA PHE A 32 -8.61 14.17 28.90
C PHE A 32 -9.89 15.02 28.94
N GLY A 33 -9.85 16.28 28.51
CA GLY A 33 -11.02 17.13 28.34
C GLY A 33 -12.01 16.58 27.31
N LEU A 34 -11.53 16.27 26.10
CA LEU A 34 -12.35 15.72 25.01
C LEU A 34 -12.98 14.38 25.39
N LEU A 35 -12.23 13.53 26.12
CA LEU A 35 -12.75 12.27 26.65
C LEU A 35 -13.89 12.49 27.66
N ASN A 36 -13.79 13.50 28.52
CA ASN A 36 -14.86 13.85 29.45
C ASN A 36 -16.05 14.47 28.73
N ASP A 37 -15.83 15.30 27.72
CA ASP A 37 -16.89 15.90 26.90
C ASP A 37 -17.67 14.81 26.15
N LEU A 38 -16.97 13.81 25.59
CA LEU A 38 -17.59 12.64 24.96
C LEU A 38 -18.42 11.82 25.98
N HIS A 39 -17.87 11.56 27.17
CA HIS A 39 -18.60 10.87 28.23
C HIS A 39 -19.87 11.62 28.66
N THR A 40 -19.78 12.94 28.85
CA THR A 40 -20.95 13.77 29.20
C THR A 40 -21.97 13.80 28.06
N ALA A 41 -21.53 13.90 26.81
CA ALA A 41 -22.41 13.84 25.65
C ALA A 41 -23.23 12.53 25.61
N MET A 42 -22.58 11.42 25.94
CA MET A 42 -23.19 10.09 25.99
C MET A 42 -24.11 9.88 27.20
N ASP A 43 -23.75 10.38 28.40
CA ASP A 43 -24.55 10.21 29.63
C ASP A 43 -25.81 11.08 29.64
N GLU A 44 -25.73 12.31 29.11
CA GLU A 44 -26.86 13.23 29.04
C GLU A 44 -27.80 12.97 27.84
N GLY A 45 -27.43 12.05 26.94
CA GLY A 45 -28.23 11.64 25.79
C GLY A 45 -28.35 12.72 24.71
N HIS A 46 -27.24 13.42 24.44
CA HIS A 46 -27.14 14.44 23.38
C HIS A 46 -27.36 13.85 21.99
N SER A 47 -27.53 14.74 21.00
CA SER A 47 -27.80 14.31 19.62
C SER A 47 -26.62 13.54 19.02
N GLN A 48 -26.89 12.66 18.04
CA GLN A 48 -25.83 11.97 17.29
C GLN A 48 -24.88 13.01 16.66
N ASP A 49 -25.40 14.11 16.13
CA ASP A 49 -24.58 15.17 15.55
C ASP A 49 -23.55 15.74 16.56
N GLU A 50 -23.94 15.95 17.82
CA GLU A 50 -23.04 16.44 18.88
C GLU A 50 -21.97 15.41 19.27
N ILE A 51 -22.31 14.13 19.32
CA ILE A 51 -21.32 13.05 19.57
C ILE A 51 -20.33 12.96 18.40
N GLY A 52 -20.85 13.05 17.16
CA GLY A 52 -20.02 13.04 15.96
C GLY A 52 -19.06 14.22 15.90
N ASP A 53 -19.49 15.41 16.30
CA ASP A 53 -18.62 16.60 16.38
C ASP A 53 -17.47 16.41 17.38
N ILE A 54 -17.73 15.80 18.54
CA ILE A 54 -16.70 15.50 19.55
C ILE A 54 -15.73 14.44 19.03
N LEU A 55 -16.21 13.40 18.33
CA LEU A 55 -15.34 12.38 17.74
C LEU A 55 -14.43 12.95 16.64
N ARG A 56 -14.95 13.84 15.78
CA ARG A 56 -14.14 14.57 14.78
C ARG A 56 -13.12 15.50 15.43
N GLU A 57 -13.48 16.13 16.55
CA GLU A 57 -12.53 16.95 17.31
C GLU A 57 -11.44 16.08 17.96
N LEU A 58 -11.80 14.91 18.50
CA LEU A 58 -10.86 13.97 19.07
C LEU A 58 -9.86 13.47 18.03
N GLU A 59 -10.34 12.97 16.89
CA GLU A 59 -9.53 12.51 15.74
C GLU A 59 -8.53 13.59 15.27
N ARG A 60 -9.03 14.79 14.96
CA ARG A 60 -8.17 15.90 14.52
C ARG A 60 -7.16 16.30 15.59
N TYR A 61 -7.57 16.28 16.86
CA TYR A 61 -6.68 16.71 17.96
C TYR A 61 -5.61 15.66 18.25
N THR A 62 -5.92 14.38 18.07
CA THR A 62 -4.95 13.28 18.23
C THR A 62 -3.90 13.32 17.13
N GLU A 63 -4.29 13.54 15.87
CA GLU A 63 -3.33 13.75 14.77
C GLU A 63 -2.39 14.93 15.02
N TYR A 64 -2.95 16.07 15.48
CA TYR A 64 -2.16 17.25 15.81
C TYR A 64 -1.18 16.99 16.95
N HIS A 65 -1.63 16.32 18.01
CA HIS A 65 -0.83 16.04 19.20
C HIS A 65 0.29 15.06 18.90
N PHE A 66 -0.04 13.91 18.30
CA PHE A 66 0.91 12.86 17.95
C PHE A 66 1.97 13.37 16.98
N GLY A 67 1.57 14.10 15.94
CA GLY A 67 2.52 14.69 15.00
C GLY A 67 3.47 15.71 15.65
N ASP A 68 3.05 16.38 16.72
CA ASP A 68 3.87 17.35 17.45
C ASP A 68 4.81 16.66 18.46
N GLU A 69 4.40 15.54 19.06
CA GLU A 69 5.27 14.67 19.87
C GLU A 69 6.34 13.98 19.01
N GLU A 70 5.95 13.44 17.86
CA GLU A 70 6.88 12.79 16.94
C GLU A 70 7.88 13.79 16.34
N GLU A 71 7.44 15.00 15.96
CA GLU A 71 8.33 16.07 15.52
C GLU A 71 9.33 16.44 16.63
N PHE A 72 8.85 16.52 17.88
CA PHE A 72 9.72 16.78 19.02
C PHE A 72 10.75 15.67 19.26
N MET A 73 10.34 14.41 19.20
CA MET A 73 11.24 13.25 19.36
C MET A 73 12.32 13.23 18.28
N GLN A 74 11.99 13.65 17.06
CA GLN A 74 12.97 13.82 15.99
C GLN A 74 13.90 15.03 16.22
N ASP A 75 13.35 16.19 16.59
CA ASP A 75 14.13 17.43 16.75
C ASP A 75 15.08 17.36 17.95
N CYS A 76 14.69 16.69 19.03
CA CYS A 76 15.53 16.52 20.22
C CYS A 76 16.54 15.36 20.10
N GLY A 77 16.48 14.58 19.02
CA GLY A 77 17.40 13.47 18.74
C GLY A 77 17.01 12.13 19.34
N TYR A 78 15.90 12.04 20.09
CA TYR A 78 15.40 10.78 20.65
C TYR A 78 15.17 9.71 19.56
N ALA A 79 14.60 10.12 18.43
CA ALA A 79 14.36 9.22 17.30
C ALA A 79 15.65 8.66 16.66
N MET A 80 16.79 9.34 16.84
CA MET A 80 18.09 8.84 16.35
C MET A 80 18.75 7.88 17.34
N ASP A 81 18.60 8.15 18.64
CA ASP A 81 19.27 7.39 19.70
C ASP A 81 18.50 6.13 20.11
N CYS A 82 17.16 6.11 19.95
CA CYS A 82 16.35 4.89 20.01
C CYS A 82 15.30 4.88 18.90
N ALA A 83 15.72 4.49 17.70
CA ALA A 83 14.83 4.35 16.54
C ALA A 83 13.66 3.41 16.84
N ASP A 84 13.92 2.22 17.41
CA ASP A 84 12.88 1.25 17.80
C ASP A 84 11.84 1.89 18.75
N CYS A 85 12.29 2.66 19.76
CA CYS A 85 11.38 3.33 20.68
C CYS A 85 10.50 4.39 19.98
N PHE A 86 11.05 5.08 18.96
CA PHE A 86 10.31 6.07 18.19
C PHE A 86 9.30 5.42 17.24
N TYR A 87 9.67 4.30 16.61
CA TYR A 87 8.76 3.56 15.75
C TYR A 87 7.64 2.88 16.53
N ASP A 88 7.95 2.23 17.66
CA ASP A 88 6.95 1.66 18.56
C ASP A 88 5.95 2.74 19.01
N HIS A 89 6.45 3.91 19.41
CA HIS A 89 5.62 5.05 19.83
C HIS A 89 4.68 5.55 18.72
N ARG A 90 5.20 5.69 17.50
CA ARG A 90 4.41 6.06 16.33
C ARG A 90 3.40 5.00 15.94
N GLU A 91 3.74 3.71 16.04
CA GLU A 91 2.79 2.61 15.78
C GLU A 91 1.61 2.68 16.75
N MET A 92 1.85 2.94 18.04
CA MET A 92 0.78 3.12 19.02
C MET A 92 -0.12 4.33 18.70
N HIS A 93 0.44 5.41 18.15
CA HIS A 93 -0.34 6.56 17.68
C HIS A 93 -1.21 6.22 16.48
N GLU A 94 -0.67 5.52 15.49
CA GLU A 94 -1.37 5.10 14.29
C GLU A 94 -2.52 4.13 14.63
N GLU A 95 -2.29 3.16 15.51
CA GLU A 95 -3.34 2.26 16.02
C GLU A 95 -4.46 3.01 16.75
N PHE A 96 -4.10 4.00 17.57
CA PHE A 96 -5.08 4.81 18.31
C PHE A 96 -5.91 5.67 17.36
N ALA A 97 -5.26 6.38 16.43
CA ALA A 97 -5.93 7.21 15.44
C ALA A 97 -6.86 6.39 14.54
N SER A 98 -6.41 5.22 14.07
CA SER A 98 -7.26 4.29 13.30
C SER A 98 -8.47 3.86 14.11
N THR A 99 -8.30 3.53 15.39
CA THR A 99 -9.41 3.09 16.25
C THR A 99 -10.41 4.22 16.51
N VAL A 100 -9.96 5.47 16.66
CA VAL A 100 -10.83 6.64 16.80
C VAL A 100 -11.61 6.90 15.50
N SER A 101 -10.96 6.78 14.34
CA SER A 101 -11.62 6.90 13.03
C SER A 101 -12.69 5.83 12.84
N ASP A 102 -12.39 4.56 13.15
CA ASP A 102 -13.34 3.46 13.07
C ASP A 102 -14.58 3.71 13.95
N PHE A 103 -14.39 4.27 15.14
CA PHE A 103 -15.52 4.63 16.01
C PHE A 103 -16.35 5.79 15.45
N ARG A 104 -15.71 6.78 14.82
CA ARG A 104 -16.40 7.89 14.17
C ARG A 104 -17.24 7.39 13.00
N GLU A 105 -16.67 6.59 12.11
CA GLU A 105 -17.35 6.07 10.93
C GLU A 105 -18.57 5.23 11.30
N ARG A 106 -18.40 4.28 12.24
CA ARG A 106 -19.51 3.47 12.76
C ARG A 106 -20.62 4.33 13.35
N HIS A 107 -20.27 5.40 14.05
CA HIS A 107 -21.25 6.33 14.60
C HIS A 107 -21.97 7.15 13.51
N GLU A 108 -21.26 7.59 12.46
CA GLU A 108 -21.87 8.27 11.31
C GLU A 108 -22.83 7.36 10.52
N ASP A 109 -22.56 6.06 10.50
CA ASP A 109 -23.44 5.01 9.95
C ASP A 109 -24.65 4.68 10.86
N GLY A 110 -24.76 5.37 12.01
CA GLY A 110 -25.88 5.25 12.93
C GLY A 110 -25.73 4.14 13.99
N GLU A 111 -24.52 3.60 14.18
CA GLU A 111 -24.22 2.76 15.34
C GLU A 111 -24.09 3.59 16.61
N TYR A 112 -24.58 3.05 17.74
CA TYR A 112 -24.42 3.70 19.03
C TYR A 112 -23.01 3.50 19.56
N VAL A 113 -22.30 4.61 19.82
CA VAL A 113 -21.06 4.60 20.60
C VAL A 113 -21.37 4.07 22.00
N THR A 114 -20.61 3.07 22.44
CA THR A 114 -20.84 2.39 23.72
C THR A 114 -19.81 2.81 24.77
N MET A 115 -20.07 2.49 26.04
CA MET A 115 -19.09 2.68 27.13
C MET A 115 -17.76 1.94 26.90
N GLU A 116 -17.71 1.00 25.98
CA GLU A 116 -16.49 0.29 25.58
C GLU A 116 -15.51 1.23 24.91
N VAL A 117 -15.99 2.14 24.05
CA VAL A 117 -15.17 3.16 23.37
C VAL A 117 -14.51 4.09 24.39
N LEU A 118 -15.31 4.63 25.32
CA LEU A 118 -14.78 5.48 26.40
C LEU A 118 -13.76 4.76 27.28
N THR A 119 -13.97 3.47 27.52
CA THR A 119 -13.04 2.64 28.31
C THR A 119 -11.74 2.42 27.56
N PHE A 120 -11.80 2.09 26.26
CA PHE A 120 -10.63 1.98 25.40
C PHE A 120 -9.81 3.27 25.38
N LEU A 121 -10.45 4.41 25.09
CA LEU A 121 -9.76 5.70 24.99
C LEU A 121 -9.08 6.09 26.31
N ARG A 122 -9.76 5.86 27.44
CA ARG A 122 -9.19 6.10 28.76
C ARG A 122 -8.00 5.18 29.04
N ASP A 123 -8.16 3.89 28.79
CA ASP A 123 -7.16 2.89 29.15
C ASP A 123 -5.91 3.03 28.26
N TRP A 124 -6.07 3.43 27.00
CA TRP A 124 -4.96 3.77 26.12
C TRP A 124 -4.23 5.02 26.61
N LEU A 125 -4.93 6.14 26.88
CA LEU A 125 -4.31 7.37 27.39
C LEU A 125 -3.56 7.11 28.71
N ASP A 126 -4.14 6.27 29.58
CA ASP A 126 -3.49 5.87 30.82
C ASP A 126 -2.22 5.05 30.56
N SER A 127 -2.26 4.08 29.64
CA SER A 127 -1.11 3.23 29.32
C SER A 127 -0.01 3.95 28.53
N HIS A 128 -0.34 5.01 27.80
CA HIS A 128 0.61 5.71 26.95
C HIS A 128 1.38 6.80 27.70
N ILE A 129 0.68 7.54 28.57
CA ILE A 129 1.20 8.74 29.24
C ILE A 129 1.78 8.45 30.63
N ALA A 130 1.30 7.41 31.33
CA ALA A 130 1.57 7.24 32.76
C ALA A 130 3.04 6.97 33.11
N ALA A 131 3.38 7.27 34.37
CA ALA A 131 4.70 7.10 34.96
C ALA A 131 5.35 5.72 34.68
N GLY A 132 6.38 5.71 33.83
CA GLY A 132 7.12 4.51 33.42
C GLY A 132 6.77 3.95 32.05
N ASP A 133 5.81 4.58 31.35
CA ASP A 133 5.37 4.21 30.01
C ASP A 133 5.98 5.12 28.93
N GLU A 134 5.37 5.18 27.75
CA GLU A 134 6.01 5.55 26.50
C GLU A 134 6.36 7.05 26.43
N ASP A 135 5.43 7.93 26.82
CA ASP A 135 5.72 9.38 26.85
C ASP A 135 6.77 9.75 27.89
N GLN A 136 6.86 8.93 28.95
CA GLN A 136 7.83 9.12 30.01
C GLN A 136 9.24 8.77 29.54
N ARG A 137 9.40 7.91 28.51
CA ARG A 137 10.72 7.54 27.98
C ARG A 137 11.37 8.68 27.21
N TYR A 138 10.64 9.32 26.29
CA TYR A 138 11.18 10.49 25.59
C TYR A 138 11.33 11.69 26.53
N SER A 139 10.45 11.81 27.54
CA SER A 139 10.57 12.83 28.58
C SER A 139 11.83 12.64 29.46
N GLU A 140 12.12 11.41 29.87
CA GLU A 140 13.34 11.11 30.64
C GLU A 140 14.58 11.46 29.82
N TYR A 141 14.63 11.02 28.55
CA TYR A 141 15.71 11.38 27.61
C TYR A 141 15.85 12.89 27.45
N TYR A 142 14.74 13.62 27.27
CA TYR A 142 14.75 15.07 27.17
C TYR A 142 15.36 15.75 28.40
N GLN A 143 15.12 15.21 29.60
CA GLN A 143 15.66 15.74 30.84
C GLN A 143 17.13 15.37 31.08
N THR A 144 17.59 14.22 30.58
CA THR A 144 18.93 13.68 30.87
C THR A 144 19.97 13.95 29.79
N ASP A 145 19.57 13.90 28.53
CA ASP A 145 20.48 13.80 27.39
C ASP A 145 20.42 15.00 26.44
N VAL A 146 19.39 15.85 26.55
CA VAL A 146 19.25 17.08 25.75
C VAL A 146 19.87 18.28 26.48
N ASP A 147 20.56 19.15 25.73
CA ASP A 147 21.27 20.33 26.27
C ASP A 147 20.30 21.33 26.94
N GLU A 148 20.65 21.88 28.11
CA GLU A 148 19.83 22.85 28.87
C GLU A 148 19.48 24.14 28.07
N THR A 149 20.15 24.39 26.94
CA THR A 149 19.90 25.52 26.03
C THR A 149 18.98 25.20 24.86
N TYR A 150 18.53 23.95 24.72
CA TYR A 150 17.58 23.53 23.69
C TYR A 150 16.17 24.06 24.00
N GLU A 151 15.55 24.73 23.02
CA GLU A 151 14.15 25.14 23.08
C GLU A 151 13.43 24.56 21.86
N TYR A 152 12.49 23.64 22.10
CA TYR A 152 11.63 23.11 21.05
C TYR A 152 10.69 24.20 20.53
N THR A 153 10.64 24.37 19.21
CA THR A 153 9.68 25.25 18.54
C THR A 153 8.87 24.41 17.54
N PRO A 154 7.55 24.25 17.75
CA PRO A 154 6.69 23.42 16.90
C PRO A 154 6.70 23.84 15.43
N GLY A 155 6.70 22.86 14.52
CA GLY A 155 6.74 23.10 13.08
C GLY A 155 8.08 23.62 12.56
N THR A 156 9.16 23.60 13.36
CA THR A 156 10.48 24.07 12.95
C THR A 156 11.19 23.07 12.06
N LEU A 157 10.95 21.76 12.19
CA LEU A 157 11.45 20.78 11.22
C LEU A 157 10.71 20.95 9.88
N ARG A 158 9.39 21.15 9.93
CA ARG A 158 8.58 21.47 8.74
C ARG A 158 9.00 22.79 8.09
N GLN A 159 9.30 23.82 8.89
CA GLN A 159 9.79 25.11 8.39
C GLN A 159 11.25 25.07 7.95
N ARG A 160 12.14 24.26 8.54
CA ARG A 160 13.52 24.08 8.05
C ARG A 160 13.49 23.40 6.68
N ARG A 161 12.68 22.34 6.50
CA ARG A 161 12.44 21.70 5.20
C ARG A 161 11.85 22.66 4.16
N ARG A 162 10.98 23.62 4.56
CA ARG A 162 10.41 24.65 3.66
C ARG A 162 11.28 25.90 3.47
N SER A 163 12.11 26.27 4.45
CA SER A 163 12.93 27.49 4.47
C SER A 163 14.36 27.26 3.99
N GLU A 164 14.75 26.00 3.77
CA GLU A 164 15.69 25.62 2.73
C GLU A 164 15.06 25.95 1.35
N SER A 165 14.80 27.24 1.13
CA SER A 165 14.78 27.78 -0.21
C SER A 165 16.14 27.47 -0.82
N PRO A 166 16.21 26.97 -2.06
CA PRO A 166 17.49 26.81 -2.74
C PRO A 166 18.23 28.14 -2.68
N PRO A 167 19.56 28.14 -2.46
CA PRO A 167 20.30 29.40 -2.36
C PRO A 167 19.99 30.24 -3.60
N GLU A 168 19.73 31.55 -3.39
CA GLU A 168 19.51 32.50 -4.48
C GLU A 168 20.52 32.23 -5.59
N THR A 169 19.99 31.83 -6.76
CA THR A 169 20.77 31.56 -7.95
C THR A 169 21.43 32.86 -8.39
N THR A 170 22.70 33.03 -8.03
CA THR A 170 23.63 33.57 -9.02
C THR A 170 23.52 32.67 -10.24
N ASP A 171 23.22 33.29 -11.39
CA ASP A 171 23.00 32.81 -12.77
C ASP A 171 23.92 31.65 -13.27
N ASP A 172 24.01 30.58 -12.50
CA ASP A 172 24.68 29.31 -12.75
C ASP A 172 23.77 28.23 -12.14
N GLN A 173 22.76 27.79 -12.92
CA GLN A 173 22.06 26.56 -12.58
C GLN A 173 23.09 25.41 -12.63
N PRO A 174 23.30 24.64 -11.55
CA PRO A 174 24.04 23.40 -11.69
C PRO A 174 23.17 22.48 -12.53
N THR A 175 23.62 22.16 -13.73
CA THR A 175 23.21 20.93 -14.40
C THR A 175 23.58 19.79 -13.45
N THR A 176 22.64 19.31 -12.65
CA THR A 176 22.85 18.15 -11.79
C THR A 176 23.09 16.97 -12.72
N THR A 177 24.35 16.63 -12.92
CA THR A 177 24.71 15.44 -13.68
C THR A 177 24.53 14.29 -12.72
N VAL A 178 23.59 13.38 -12.98
CA VAL A 178 23.50 12.14 -12.21
C VAL A 178 24.75 11.32 -12.54
N SER A 179 25.74 11.37 -11.66
CA SER A 179 26.92 10.53 -11.75
C SER A 179 26.67 9.27 -10.93
N VAL A 180 26.43 8.16 -11.62
CA VAL A 180 26.43 6.83 -11.00
C VAL A 180 27.87 6.55 -10.55
N GLU A 181 28.10 6.50 -9.24
CA GLU A 181 29.44 6.20 -8.71
C GLU A 181 29.73 4.71 -8.82
N GLU A 182 28.73 3.88 -8.56
CA GLU A 182 28.81 2.42 -8.60
C GLU A 182 27.41 1.83 -8.89
N ALA A 183 27.35 0.86 -9.81
CA ALA A 183 26.18 0.00 -9.96
C ALA A 183 26.32 -1.14 -8.94
N VAL A 184 25.36 -1.25 -8.02
CA VAL A 184 25.43 -2.20 -6.90
C VAL A 184 24.75 -3.50 -7.28
N LEU A 185 23.65 -3.43 -8.03
CA LEU A 185 22.88 -4.60 -8.48
C LEU A 185 22.61 -4.49 -9.98
N ASP A 186 22.86 -5.57 -10.72
CA ASP A 186 22.61 -5.67 -12.15
C ASP A 186 21.84 -6.97 -12.42
N GLY A 187 20.56 -6.85 -12.77
CA GLY A 187 19.69 -7.99 -13.11
C GLY A 187 20.00 -8.60 -14.48
N GLY A 188 20.97 -8.05 -15.22
CA GLY A 188 21.36 -8.54 -16.53
C GLY A 188 20.39 -8.15 -17.65
N GLU A 189 20.42 -8.90 -18.75
CA GLU A 189 19.65 -8.57 -19.95
C GLU A 189 18.20 -9.08 -19.88
N LEU A 190 17.23 -8.21 -20.17
CA LEU A 190 15.82 -8.60 -20.38
C LEU A 190 15.40 -8.44 -21.84
N SER A 191 14.88 -9.53 -22.42
CA SER A 191 14.22 -9.47 -23.73
C SER A 191 12.77 -9.01 -23.59
N VAL A 192 12.54 -7.69 -23.57
CA VAL A 192 11.18 -7.12 -23.51
C VAL A 192 10.41 -7.43 -24.80
N PRO A 193 9.32 -8.22 -24.73
CA PRO A 193 8.52 -8.53 -25.91
C PRO A 193 7.92 -7.28 -26.57
N ALA A 194 7.85 -7.27 -27.90
CA ALA A 194 7.28 -6.15 -28.65
C ALA A 194 5.75 -6.10 -28.56
N GLY A 195 5.19 -4.93 -28.89
CA GLY A 195 3.76 -4.72 -29.05
C GLY A 195 3.05 -4.22 -27.77
N PRO A 196 1.77 -3.84 -27.91
CA PRO A 196 0.96 -3.34 -26.81
C PRO A 196 0.38 -4.46 -25.95
N ILE A 197 -0.14 -4.08 -24.77
CA ILE A 197 -0.83 -4.99 -23.83
C ILE A 197 -1.98 -5.75 -24.51
N ALA A 198 -2.73 -5.10 -25.40
CA ALA A 198 -3.77 -5.74 -26.20
C ALA A 198 -3.26 -6.96 -26.99
N SER A 199 -2.11 -6.83 -27.67
CA SER A 199 -1.53 -7.92 -28.47
C SER A 199 -0.93 -9.03 -27.61
N TRP A 200 -0.46 -8.68 -26.40
CA TRP A 200 0.02 -9.64 -25.42
C TRP A 200 -1.13 -10.50 -24.92
N PHE A 201 -2.22 -9.87 -24.48
CA PHE A 201 -3.34 -10.63 -23.94
C PHE A 201 -4.03 -11.49 -25.00
N GLU A 202 -4.09 -11.05 -26.26
CA GLU A 202 -4.55 -11.91 -27.37
C GLU A 202 -3.70 -13.20 -27.48
N GLN A 203 -2.38 -13.11 -27.27
CA GLN A 203 -1.49 -14.27 -27.25
C GLN A 203 -1.72 -15.16 -26.03
N VAL A 204 -1.90 -14.56 -24.85
CA VAL A 204 -2.26 -15.28 -23.62
C VAL A 204 -3.56 -16.05 -23.81
N ALA A 205 -4.60 -15.39 -24.31
CA ALA A 205 -5.90 -16.00 -24.58
C ALA A 205 -5.83 -17.12 -25.62
N THR A 206 -5.01 -16.95 -26.67
CA THR A 206 -4.77 -18.01 -27.66
C THR A 206 -4.03 -19.22 -27.07
N THR A 207 -3.12 -18.99 -26.13
CA THR A 207 -2.25 -20.03 -25.56
C THR A 207 -2.95 -20.78 -24.43
N HIS A 208 -3.74 -20.10 -23.61
CA HIS A 208 -4.35 -20.62 -22.39
C HIS A 208 -5.89 -20.69 -22.43
N GLY A 209 -6.53 -20.49 -23.60
CA GLY A 209 -7.97 -20.26 -23.78
C GLY A 209 -8.94 -21.04 -22.87
N ASP A 210 -8.77 -22.35 -22.74
CA ASP A 210 -9.64 -23.22 -21.93
C ASP A 210 -9.39 -23.13 -20.41
N ARG A 211 -8.26 -22.57 -19.97
CA ARG A 211 -7.93 -22.40 -18.55
C ARG A 211 -8.75 -21.26 -17.94
N VAL A 212 -8.97 -21.35 -16.64
CA VAL A 212 -9.57 -20.28 -15.85
C VAL A 212 -8.59 -19.12 -15.76
N ALA A 213 -9.06 -17.92 -16.09
CA ALA A 213 -8.30 -16.68 -16.03
C ALA A 213 -8.64 -15.88 -14.77
N THR A 214 -9.92 -15.87 -14.39
CA THR A 214 -10.39 -15.20 -13.18
C THR A 214 -11.35 -16.09 -12.41
N VAL A 215 -11.23 -16.05 -11.09
CA VAL A 215 -12.25 -16.56 -10.18
C VAL A 215 -12.66 -15.45 -9.21
N GLU A 216 -13.95 -15.25 -9.04
CA GLU A 216 -14.52 -14.31 -8.07
C GLU A 216 -15.26 -15.11 -7.00
N HIS A 217 -14.93 -14.84 -5.74
CA HIS A 217 -15.58 -15.43 -4.57
C HIS A 217 -16.32 -14.34 -3.79
N GLY A 218 -17.66 -14.37 -3.84
CA GLY A 218 -18.55 -13.48 -3.09
C GLY A 218 -19.54 -14.29 -2.26
N GLY A 219 -19.32 -14.35 -0.95
CA GLY A 219 -20.10 -15.21 -0.06
C GLY A 219 -20.02 -16.69 -0.48
N ASP A 220 -21.17 -17.31 -0.75
CA ASP A 220 -21.26 -18.72 -1.19
C ASP A 220 -21.13 -18.90 -2.73
N GLU A 221 -21.06 -17.81 -3.49
CA GLU A 221 -21.02 -17.86 -4.96
C GLU A 221 -19.58 -17.79 -5.49
N ARG A 222 -19.29 -18.68 -6.45
CA ARG A 222 -17.99 -18.78 -7.12
C ARG A 222 -18.20 -18.67 -8.62
N THR A 223 -17.67 -17.60 -9.20
CA THR A 223 -17.78 -17.32 -10.64
C THR A 223 -16.42 -17.47 -11.30
N GLU A 224 -16.32 -18.38 -12.27
CA GLU A 224 -15.11 -18.57 -13.07
C GLU A 224 -15.30 -18.04 -14.49
N ARG A 225 -14.26 -17.42 -15.05
CA ARG A 225 -14.18 -17.12 -16.49
C ARG A 225 -12.90 -17.69 -17.06
N SER A 226 -12.98 -18.35 -18.22
CA SER A 226 -11.81 -18.81 -18.95
C SER A 226 -11.10 -17.66 -19.66
N PHE A 227 -9.84 -17.85 -20.06
CA PHE A 227 -9.11 -16.86 -20.86
C PHE A 227 -9.82 -16.53 -22.18
N GLU A 228 -10.38 -17.55 -22.86
CA GLU A 228 -11.17 -17.33 -24.09
C GLU A 228 -12.41 -16.47 -23.80
N SER A 229 -13.20 -16.83 -22.79
CA SER A 229 -14.40 -16.09 -22.42
C SER A 229 -14.10 -14.66 -21.95
N LEU A 230 -13.00 -14.47 -21.22
CA LEU A 230 -12.52 -13.17 -20.77
C LEU A 230 -12.12 -12.30 -21.97
N TYR A 231 -11.37 -12.85 -22.94
CA TYR A 231 -10.98 -12.11 -24.14
C TYR A 231 -12.17 -11.73 -25.03
N GLU A 232 -13.14 -12.65 -25.22
CA GLU A 232 -14.37 -12.37 -25.95
C GLU A 232 -15.17 -11.25 -25.28
N ARG A 233 -15.30 -11.31 -23.94
CA ARG A 233 -16.00 -10.28 -23.17
C ARG A 233 -15.27 -8.94 -23.25
N ALA A 234 -13.96 -8.90 -23.02
CA ALA A 234 -13.17 -7.68 -23.15
C ALA A 234 -13.23 -7.08 -24.57
N THR A 235 -13.25 -7.91 -25.61
CA THR A 235 -13.41 -7.47 -27.02
C THR A 235 -14.77 -6.82 -27.27
N THR A 236 -15.84 -7.40 -26.73
CA THR A 236 -17.17 -6.81 -26.84
C THR A 236 -17.29 -5.52 -26.05
N VAL A 237 -16.66 -5.44 -24.87
CA VAL A 237 -16.61 -4.20 -24.08
C VAL A 237 -15.81 -3.11 -24.79
N ALA A 238 -14.65 -3.44 -25.32
CA ALA A 238 -13.84 -2.54 -26.16
C ALA A 238 -14.66 -2.02 -27.35
N GLY A 239 -15.47 -2.89 -27.96
CA GLY A 239 -16.36 -2.49 -29.04
C GLY A 239 -17.43 -1.49 -28.62
N GLY A 240 -17.97 -1.61 -27.39
CA GLY A 240 -18.90 -0.64 -26.81
C GLY A 240 -18.25 0.70 -26.50
N LEU A 241 -17.04 0.69 -25.95
CA LEU A 241 -16.24 1.91 -25.75
C LEU A 241 -16.02 2.67 -27.06
N LEU A 242 -15.75 1.96 -28.15
CA LEU A 242 -15.57 2.53 -29.50
C LEU A 242 -16.87 3.00 -30.17
N GLU A 243 -18.05 2.78 -29.58
CA GLU A 243 -19.31 3.40 -30.02
C GLU A 243 -19.56 4.77 -29.37
N THR A 244 -18.79 5.11 -28.33
CA THR A 244 -18.78 6.45 -27.73
C THR A 244 -18.00 7.43 -28.62
N GLU A 245 -17.81 8.66 -28.14
CA GLU A 245 -16.99 9.66 -28.83
C GLU A 245 -15.48 9.49 -28.56
N LEU A 246 -15.08 8.53 -27.71
CA LEU A 246 -13.69 8.21 -27.44
C LEU A 246 -12.98 7.62 -28.67
N THR A 247 -11.71 7.98 -28.81
CA THR A 247 -10.84 7.58 -29.91
C THR A 247 -9.51 7.00 -29.42
N PRO A 248 -8.81 6.16 -30.22
CA PRO A 248 -7.57 5.54 -29.77
C PRO A 248 -6.48 6.55 -29.39
N GLY A 249 -6.08 6.56 -28.13
CA GLY A 249 -5.13 7.50 -27.52
C GLY A 249 -5.76 8.37 -26.44
N ASP A 250 -7.08 8.43 -26.39
CA ASP A 250 -7.83 9.17 -25.38
C ASP A 250 -7.68 8.51 -24.01
N ARG A 251 -7.70 9.32 -22.95
CA ARG A 251 -7.50 8.95 -21.55
C ARG A 251 -8.85 8.68 -20.91
N LEU A 252 -9.05 7.47 -20.42
CA LEU A 252 -10.27 7.05 -19.75
C LEU A 252 -10.00 6.85 -18.25
N ALA A 253 -10.57 7.71 -17.42
CA ALA A 253 -10.66 7.50 -15.98
C ALA A 253 -11.60 6.32 -15.69
N ILE A 254 -11.16 5.39 -14.84
CA ILE A 254 -11.88 4.17 -14.50
C ILE A 254 -12.08 4.14 -12.99
N ASP A 255 -13.30 4.40 -12.56
CA ASP A 255 -13.73 4.38 -11.16
C ASP A 255 -14.64 3.16 -10.96
N LEU A 256 -14.01 2.01 -10.72
CA LEU A 256 -14.67 0.71 -10.56
C LEU A 256 -14.21 0.05 -9.27
N GLU A 257 -15.12 -0.68 -8.64
CA GLU A 257 -14.78 -1.56 -7.52
C GLU A 257 -13.72 -2.60 -7.90
N SER A 258 -12.95 -3.03 -6.90
CA SER A 258 -11.84 -3.97 -7.07
C SER A 258 -12.34 -5.41 -7.25
N ASN A 259 -12.75 -5.75 -8.47
CA ASN A 259 -13.25 -7.08 -8.83
C ASN A 259 -12.74 -7.53 -10.21
N GLY A 260 -13.11 -8.73 -10.65
CA GLY A 260 -12.67 -9.24 -11.96
C GLY A 260 -13.23 -8.47 -13.16
N GLU A 261 -14.30 -7.68 -13.00
CA GLU A 261 -14.79 -6.79 -14.05
C GLU A 261 -13.90 -5.55 -14.23
N SER A 262 -13.29 -5.03 -13.16
CA SER A 262 -12.37 -3.89 -13.26
C SER A 262 -11.15 -4.19 -14.13
N LEU A 263 -10.50 -5.34 -13.95
CA LEU A 263 -9.35 -5.76 -14.76
C LEU A 263 -9.77 -6.12 -16.20
N LEU A 264 -10.99 -6.65 -16.37
CA LEU A 264 -11.58 -6.86 -17.69
C LEU A 264 -11.79 -5.53 -18.43
N PHE A 265 -12.28 -4.50 -17.73
CA PHE A 265 -12.53 -3.18 -18.30
C PHE A 265 -11.23 -2.43 -18.64
N ASP A 266 -10.20 -2.57 -17.80
CA ASP A 266 -8.85 -2.09 -18.07
C ASP A 266 -8.27 -2.75 -19.36
N LEU A 267 -8.41 -4.08 -19.49
CA LEU A 267 -8.05 -4.78 -20.73
C LEU A 267 -8.88 -4.32 -21.94
N ALA A 268 -10.19 -4.12 -21.77
CA ALA A 268 -11.06 -3.63 -22.82
C ALA A 268 -10.65 -2.23 -23.31
N SER A 269 -10.22 -1.37 -22.38
CA SER A 269 -9.66 -0.05 -22.69
C SER A 269 -8.41 -0.16 -23.55
N HIS A 270 -7.49 -1.07 -23.21
CA HIS A 270 -6.32 -1.36 -24.03
C HIS A 270 -6.67 -1.93 -25.40
N LEU A 271 -7.66 -2.81 -25.52
CA LEU A 271 -8.14 -3.34 -26.81
C LEU A 271 -8.79 -2.25 -27.68
N ALA A 272 -9.50 -1.31 -27.05
CA ALA A 272 -10.03 -0.09 -27.70
C ALA A 272 -8.92 0.93 -28.04
N GLY A 273 -7.68 0.71 -27.59
CA GLY A 273 -6.54 1.59 -27.84
C GLY A 273 -6.55 2.88 -27.03
N LEU A 274 -7.30 2.90 -25.93
CA LEU A 274 -7.37 4.00 -24.96
C LEU A 274 -6.20 3.92 -23.95
N VAL A 275 -5.92 5.03 -23.30
CA VAL A 275 -5.02 5.12 -22.14
C VAL A 275 -5.87 4.90 -20.88
N SER A 276 -5.60 3.80 -20.16
CA SER A 276 -6.32 3.43 -18.95
C SER A 276 -5.85 4.26 -17.75
N VAL A 277 -6.74 4.93 -17.03
CA VAL A 277 -6.44 5.71 -15.83
C VAL A 277 -7.32 5.23 -14.67
N PRO A 278 -7.00 4.08 -14.04
CA PRO A 278 -7.80 3.60 -12.93
C PRO A 278 -7.60 4.47 -11.69
N LEU A 279 -8.68 4.72 -10.97
CA LEU A 279 -8.74 5.61 -9.80
C LEU A 279 -8.96 4.79 -8.53
N TYR A 280 -8.43 5.29 -7.41
CA TYR A 280 -8.69 4.66 -6.12
C TYR A 280 -10.10 5.02 -5.64
N PRO A 281 -10.88 4.05 -5.12
CA PRO A 281 -12.21 4.31 -4.56
C PRO A 281 -12.20 5.29 -3.37
N SER A 282 -11.04 5.47 -2.73
CA SER A 282 -10.84 6.39 -1.61
C SER A 282 -10.66 7.85 -2.03
N PHE A 283 -10.59 8.15 -3.34
CA PHE A 283 -10.45 9.53 -3.80
C PHE A 283 -11.75 10.31 -3.60
N ASP A 284 -11.63 11.50 -3.00
CA ASP A 284 -12.75 12.40 -2.84
C ASP A 284 -13.08 13.18 -4.13
N ASP A 285 -14.22 13.86 -4.15
CA ASP A 285 -14.68 14.67 -5.29
C ASP A 285 -13.67 15.74 -5.75
N GLU A 286 -12.88 16.31 -4.84
CA GLU A 286 -11.90 17.35 -5.15
C GLU A 286 -10.67 16.74 -5.81
N GLN A 287 -10.19 15.60 -5.30
CA GLN A 287 -9.11 14.82 -5.87
C GLN A 287 -9.48 14.30 -7.26
N LEU A 288 -10.66 13.69 -7.41
CA LEU A 288 -11.18 13.23 -8.71
C LEU A 288 -11.23 14.38 -9.72
N ARG A 289 -11.73 15.55 -9.29
CA ARG A 289 -11.77 16.75 -10.13
C ARG A 289 -10.38 17.24 -10.52
N SER A 290 -9.43 17.27 -9.58
CA SER A 290 -8.05 17.68 -9.87
C SER A 290 -7.43 16.72 -10.88
N ILE A 291 -7.53 15.41 -10.68
CA ILE A 291 -7.03 14.39 -11.61
C ILE A 291 -7.63 14.58 -13.00
N VAL A 292 -8.95 14.67 -13.11
CA VAL A 292 -9.63 14.80 -14.41
C VAL A 292 -9.20 16.07 -15.15
N THR A 293 -9.01 17.18 -14.42
CA THR A 293 -8.61 18.46 -15.01
C THR A 293 -7.13 18.48 -15.38
N THR A 294 -6.27 17.99 -14.49
CA THR A 294 -4.81 18.04 -14.61
C THR A 294 -4.28 16.93 -15.50
N ALA A 295 -5.01 15.84 -15.73
CA ALA A 295 -4.59 14.75 -16.60
C ALA A 295 -5.21 14.81 -18.00
N ASP A 296 -5.87 15.91 -18.39
CA ASP A 296 -6.65 16.02 -19.63
C ASP A 296 -7.48 14.75 -19.91
N ILE A 297 -8.27 14.30 -18.93
CA ILE A 297 -9.08 13.08 -19.07
C ILE A 297 -10.20 13.33 -20.08
N ASP A 298 -10.28 12.48 -21.11
CA ASP A 298 -11.28 12.59 -22.18
C ASP A 298 -12.61 11.92 -21.79
N GLY A 299 -12.55 10.83 -21.00
CA GLY A 299 -13.74 10.14 -20.52
C GLY A 299 -13.65 9.62 -19.09
N PHE A 300 -14.82 9.44 -18.46
CA PHE A 300 -14.95 8.90 -17.11
C PHE A 300 -15.92 7.71 -17.10
N ALA A 301 -15.48 6.57 -16.58
CA ALA A 301 -16.27 5.35 -16.49
C ALA A 301 -16.53 5.00 -15.02
N SER A 302 -17.81 4.82 -14.66
CA SER A 302 -18.26 4.49 -13.30
C SER A 302 -19.65 3.83 -13.34
N PRO A 303 -20.01 2.97 -12.36
CA PRO A 303 -21.37 2.46 -12.21
C PRO A 303 -22.36 3.55 -11.79
N ASP A 304 -21.87 4.58 -11.11
CA ASP A 304 -22.66 5.68 -10.57
C ASP A 304 -22.48 6.97 -11.40
N ASP A 305 -23.42 7.89 -11.25
CA ASP A 305 -23.29 9.22 -11.83
C ASP A 305 -22.06 9.93 -11.24
N PRO A 306 -21.10 10.40 -12.05
CA PRO A 306 -19.92 11.07 -11.52
C PRO A 306 -20.30 12.38 -10.82
N PRO A 307 -19.44 12.88 -9.92
CA PRO A 307 -19.61 14.19 -9.34
C PRO A 307 -19.79 15.25 -10.43
N SER A 308 -20.72 16.17 -10.21
CA SER A 308 -21.12 17.19 -11.18
C SER A 308 -19.94 18.01 -11.73
N ALA A 309 -18.85 18.14 -10.96
CA ALA A 309 -17.64 18.83 -11.38
C ALA A 309 -16.76 17.99 -12.33
N VAL A 310 -16.75 16.67 -12.16
CA VAL A 310 -16.08 15.69 -13.03
C VAL A 310 -16.86 15.53 -14.33
N GLU A 311 -18.18 15.37 -14.26
CA GLU A 311 -19.07 15.24 -15.44
C GLU A 311 -18.89 16.40 -16.43
N ARG A 312 -18.66 17.62 -15.93
CA ARG A 312 -18.46 18.82 -16.76
C ARG A 312 -17.03 18.99 -17.30
N ALA A 313 -16.08 18.22 -16.78
CA ALA A 313 -14.67 18.31 -17.12
C ALA A 313 -14.24 17.26 -18.16
N VAL A 314 -15.03 16.20 -18.36
CA VAL A 314 -14.80 15.18 -19.39
C VAL A 314 -15.75 15.34 -20.58
N ASP A 315 -15.35 14.83 -21.75
CA ASP A 315 -16.18 14.85 -22.96
C ASP A 315 -17.17 13.67 -22.98
N VAL A 316 -16.80 12.54 -22.37
CA VAL A 316 -17.60 11.29 -22.39
C VAL A 316 -17.77 10.74 -20.98
N VAL A 317 -19.01 10.44 -20.59
CA VAL A 317 -19.31 9.62 -19.41
C VAL A 317 -19.76 8.24 -19.87
N VAL A 318 -19.18 7.19 -19.31
CA VAL A 318 -19.45 5.79 -19.63
C VAL A 318 -20.08 5.12 -18.42
N ASP A 319 -21.37 4.81 -18.53
CA ASP A 319 -22.07 3.94 -17.59
C ASP A 319 -21.53 2.51 -17.69
N THR A 320 -21.10 1.94 -16.57
CA THR A 320 -20.55 0.58 -16.49
C THR A 320 -21.53 -0.44 -15.92
N GLU A 321 -22.79 -0.06 -15.65
CA GLU A 321 -23.85 -0.95 -15.17
C GLU A 321 -25.10 -0.95 -16.10
N PRO A 322 -25.11 -1.80 -17.15
CA PRO A 322 -24.13 -2.83 -17.48
C PRO A 322 -22.96 -2.29 -18.31
N LEU A 323 -21.83 -3.01 -18.29
CA LEU A 323 -20.67 -2.70 -19.13
C LEU A 323 -21.08 -2.45 -20.59
N PRO A 324 -20.58 -1.38 -21.24
CA PRO A 324 -20.90 -1.08 -22.62
C PRO A 324 -20.43 -2.25 -23.48
N ALA A 325 -21.26 -2.75 -24.38
CA ALA A 325 -20.89 -3.93 -25.17
C ALA A 325 -21.43 -3.85 -26.60
N SER A 326 -20.52 -3.94 -27.56
CA SER A 326 -20.86 -4.02 -28.98
C SER A 326 -19.91 -4.96 -29.72
N PRO A 327 -20.41 -5.80 -30.65
CA PRO A 327 -19.55 -6.67 -31.43
C PRO A 327 -18.75 -5.87 -32.46
N GLN A 328 -17.46 -5.62 -32.18
CA GLN A 328 -16.53 -5.02 -33.13
C GLN A 328 -15.61 -6.04 -33.79
N ARG A 329 -15.29 -5.81 -35.06
CA ARG A 329 -14.33 -6.63 -35.84
C ARG A 329 -12.91 -6.06 -35.84
N SER A 330 -12.74 -4.80 -35.45
CA SER A 330 -11.46 -4.11 -35.49
C SER A 330 -11.17 -3.52 -34.13
N LEU A 331 -10.09 -3.98 -33.51
CA LEU A 331 -9.62 -3.47 -32.22
C LEU A 331 -8.36 -2.64 -32.48
N PRO A 332 -8.44 -1.30 -32.44
CA PRO A 332 -7.30 -0.42 -32.77
C PRO A 332 -6.17 -0.55 -31.75
N GLY A 333 -6.45 -1.01 -30.53
CA GLY A 333 -5.47 -1.34 -29.50
C GLY A 333 -4.38 -2.31 -29.95
N LEU A 334 -4.72 -3.27 -30.84
CA LEU A 334 -3.76 -4.23 -31.41
C LEU A 334 -2.68 -3.56 -32.28
N ASN A 335 -2.91 -2.33 -32.75
CA ASN A 335 -1.99 -1.59 -33.62
C ASN A 335 -1.23 -0.47 -32.89
N ARG A 336 -1.42 -0.32 -31.57
CA ARG A 336 -0.64 0.63 -30.75
C ARG A 336 0.83 0.20 -30.72
N ARG A 337 1.73 1.15 -30.50
CA ARG A 337 3.17 0.89 -30.36
C ARG A 337 3.50 0.62 -28.90
N GLY A 338 4.56 -0.14 -28.66
CA GLY A 338 5.07 -0.36 -27.29
C GLY A 338 5.43 0.95 -26.57
N THR A 339 5.87 1.97 -27.32
CA THR A 339 6.23 3.30 -26.78
C THR A 339 5.04 4.23 -26.59
N ASP A 340 3.83 3.84 -27.01
CA ASP A 340 2.65 4.65 -26.74
C ASP A 340 2.28 4.50 -25.27
N LEU A 341 1.69 5.55 -24.67
CA LEU A 341 1.14 5.48 -23.32
C LEU A 341 0.10 4.37 -23.24
N ALA A 342 0.22 3.57 -22.18
CA ALA A 342 -0.76 2.56 -21.81
C ALA A 342 -1.65 3.07 -20.69
N THR A 343 -1.06 3.72 -19.69
CA THR A 343 -1.75 4.08 -18.46
C THR A 343 -1.10 5.27 -17.76
N ILE A 344 -1.90 5.97 -16.96
CA ILE A 344 -1.42 6.96 -15.99
C ILE A 344 -1.87 6.45 -14.62
N VAL A 345 -0.92 6.35 -13.69
CA VAL A 345 -1.18 5.86 -12.33
C VAL A 345 -1.12 7.06 -11.39
N TYR A 346 -2.21 7.29 -10.65
CA TYR A 346 -2.26 8.38 -9.67
C TYR A 346 -1.90 7.87 -8.28
N GLN A 347 -0.97 8.56 -7.62
CA GLN A 347 -0.64 8.37 -6.21
C GLN A 347 -1.11 9.60 -5.42
N VAL A 348 -1.54 9.38 -4.19
CA VAL A 348 -1.85 10.45 -3.23
C VAL A 348 -0.97 10.23 -2.00
N PRO A 349 0.12 11.01 -1.85
CA PRO A 349 0.72 11.19 -0.53
C PRO A 349 -0.31 11.89 0.36
N ALA A 350 -0.32 11.56 1.65
CA ALA A 350 -1.13 12.29 2.62
C ALA A 350 -0.83 13.80 2.53
N ASP A 351 -1.87 14.62 2.32
CA ASP A 351 -1.86 16.09 2.23
C ASP A 351 -1.36 16.76 0.93
N ASP A 352 -1.03 16.04 -0.14
CA ASP A 352 -0.54 16.61 -1.40
C ASP A 352 -1.46 16.39 -2.62
N GLU A 353 -1.28 17.20 -3.66
CA GLU A 353 -2.03 17.08 -4.93
C GLU A 353 -1.66 15.77 -5.65
N PRO A 354 -2.64 15.02 -6.22
CA PRO A 354 -2.38 13.71 -6.80
C PRO A 354 -1.33 13.77 -7.92
N THR A 355 -0.27 12.97 -7.81
CA THR A 355 0.79 12.90 -8.82
C THR A 355 0.52 11.76 -9.79
N GLY A 356 0.48 12.06 -11.08
CA GLY A 356 0.23 11.07 -12.14
C GLY A 356 1.53 10.58 -12.77
N VAL A 357 1.76 9.27 -12.76
CA VAL A 357 2.92 8.62 -13.40
C VAL A 357 2.50 7.99 -14.72
N ALA A 358 3.08 8.44 -15.83
CA ALA A 358 2.74 7.96 -17.16
C ALA A 358 3.61 6.75 -17.55
N LEU A 359 2.96 5.60 -17.78
CA LEU A 359 3.61 4.34 -18.17
C LEU A 359 3.19 3.94 -19.59
N THR A 360 4.18 3.55 -20.39
CA THR A 360 3.99 3.00 -21.73
C THR A 360 3.64 1.52 -21.70
N HIS A 361 3.13 1.00 -22.82
CA HIS A 361 2.94 -0.45 -22.96
C HIS A 361 4.25 -1.22 -22.76
N ARG A 362 5.40 -0.66 -23.19
CA ARG A 362 6.71 -1.27 -23.03
C ARG A 362 7.10 -1.39 -21.56
N ASN A 363 6.78 -0.40 -20.74
CA ASN A 363 7.07 -0.44 -19.30
C ASN A 363 6.34 -1.59 -18.62
N LEU A 364 5.02 -1.70 -18.85
CA LEU A 364 4.22 -2.81 -18.31
C LEU A 364 4.67 -4.17 -18.85
N ARG A 365 4.98 -4.26 -20.16
CA ARG A 365 5.48 -5.50 -20.79
C ARG A 365 6.85 -5.91 -20.26
N ALA A 366 7.70 -4.95 -19.88
CA ALA A 366 8.97 -5.21 -19.25
C ALA A 366 8.78 -5.74 -17.83
N ALA A 367 7.90 -5.12 -17.04
CA ALA A 367 7.61 -5.58 -15.67
C ALA A 367 7.05 -7.01 -15.63
N ILE A 368 6.11 -7.32 -16.52
CA ILE A 368 5.59 -8.69 -16.68
C ILE A 368 6.73 -9.66 -17.03
N ALA A 369 7.56 -9.33 -18.01
CA ALA A 369 8.63 -10.22 -18.46
C ALA A 369 9.72 -10.42 -17.39
N ALA A 370 10.03 -9.39 -16.60
CA ALA A 370 10.99 -9.47 -15.50
C ALA A 370 10.48 -10.40 -14.39
N LEU A 371 9.20 -10.26 -14.00
CA LEU A 371 8.58 -11.15 -13.02
C LEU A 371 8.46 -12.59 -13.53
N SER A 372 8.06 -12.80 -14.80
CA SER A 372 7.96 -14.14 -15.40
C SER A 372 9.31 -14.88 -15.45
N ASP A 373 10.43 -14.15 -15.55
CA ASP A 373 11.77 -14.73 -15.56
C ASP A 373 12.27 -15.02 -14.13
N ALA A 374 12.05 -14.09 -13.19
CA ALA A 374 12.48 -14.21 -11.80
C ALA A 374 11.62 -15.18 -10.97
N LEU A 375 10.32 -15.26 -11.26
CA LEU A 375 9.34 -16.10 -10.57
C LEU A 375 8.60 -16.96 -11.60
N PRO A 376 9.18 -18.04 -12.12
CA PRO A 376 8.47 -18.90 -13.05
C PRO A 376 7.31 -19.64 -12.36
N LEU A 377 6.12 -19.60 -12.97
CA LEU A 377 4.93 -20.31 -12.49
C LEU A 377 4.43 -21.35 -13.49
N ASP A 378 3.85 -22.42 -12.94
CA ASP A 378 3.17 -23.43 -13.75
C ASP A 378 1.79 -22.90 -14.23
N PRO A 379 1.43 -23.13 -15.52
CA PRO A 379 0.12 -22.76 -16.01
C PRO A 379 -1.01 -23.49 -15.28
N GLY A 380 -1.96 -22.72 -14.75
CA GLY A 380 -3.07 -23.21 -13.93
C GLY A 380 -2.90 -22.95 -12.44
N ALA A 381 -1.78 -22.38 -12.00
CA ALA A 381 -1.63 -21.86 -10.64
C ALA A 381 -2.74 -20.85 -10.29
N THR A 382 -2.98 -20.60 -9.00
CA THR A 382 -3.92 -19.56 -8.55
C THR A 382 -3.21 -18.49 -7.75
N GLY A 383 -3.35 -17.22 -8.14
CA GLY A 383 -2.80 -16.08 -7.42
C GLY A 383 -3.85 -15.07 -7.01
N THR A 384 -3.66 -14.40 -5.88
CA THR A 384 -4.65 -13.47 -5.33
C THR A 384 -4.61 -12.08 -5.99
N ALA A 385 -5.78 -11.44 -6.09
CA ALA A 385 -5.93 -10.02 -6.36
C ALA A 385 -6.79 -9.37 -5.28
N LEU A 386 -6.12 -8.80 -4.28
CA LEU A 386 -6.74 -8.24 -3.06
C LEU A 386 -6.66 -6.71 -3.01
N LEU A 387 -5.94 -6.10 -3.95
CA LEU A 387 -5.78 -4.65 -4.07
C LEU A 387 -6.56 -4.11 -5.29
N PRO A 388 -6.83 -2.79 -5.35
CA PRO A 388 -7.45 -2.19 -6.51
C PRO A 388 -6.55 -2.26 -7.75
N VAL A 389 -7.17 -2.29 -8.93
CA VAL A 389 -6.44 -2.25 -10.22
C VAL A 389 -5.70 -0.91 -10.41
N ALA A 390 -6.14 0.15 -9.71
CA ALA A 390 -5.41 1.42 -9.62
C ALA A 390 -4.02 1.26 -9.00
N HIS A 391 -3.83 0.26 -8.14
CA HIS A 391 -2.53 -0.05 -7.58
C HIS A 391 -1.67 -0.81 -8.59
N VAL A 392 -0.64 -0.14 -9.13
CA VAL A 392 0.16 -0.70 -10.24
C VAL A 392 0.85 -2.02 -9.89
N TYR A 393 1.32 -2.20 -8.65
CA TYR A 393 1.84 -3.50 -8.17
C TYR A 393 0.82 -4.63 -8.35
N GLN A 394 -0.43 -4.44 -7.94
CA GLN A 394 -1.47 -5.46 -8.10
C GLN A 394 -1.79 -5.72 -9.57
N ARG A 395 -1.89 -4.67 -10.38
CA ARG A 395 -2.21 -4.79 -11.80
C ARG A 395 -1.11 -5.53 -12.55
N VAL A 396 0.16 -5.18 -12.31
CA VAL A 396 1.31 -5.89 -12.88
C VAL A 396 1.36 -7.34 -12.37
N GLY A 397 1.11 -7.57 -11.08
CA GLY A 397 1.00 -8.92 -10.51
C GLY A 397 -0.08 -9.77 -11.17
N ALA A 398 -1.27 -9.21 -11.42
CA ALA A 398 -2.36 -9.89 -12.12
C ALA A 398 -1.99 -10.19 -13.58
N TYR A 399 -1.33 -9.27 -14.27
CA TYR A 399 -0.83 -9.50 -15.62
C TYR A 399 0.26 -10.58 -15.67
N TYR A 400 1.17 -10.59 -14.71
CA TYR A 400 2.17 -11.62 -14.54
C TYR A 400 1.52 -13.02 -14.33
N LEU A 401 0.51 -13.12 -13.47
CA LEU A 401 -0.26 -14.37 -13.30
C LEU A 401 -0.89 -14.81 -14.63
N TRP A 402 -1.50 -13.89 -15.38
CA TRP A 402 -2.05 -14.20 -16.70
C TRP A 402 -0.98 -14.60 -17.73
N ASP A 403 0.21 -14.00 -17.72
CA ASP A 403 1.32 -14.37 -18.59
C ASP A 403 1.77 -15.82 -18.37
N ALA A 404 1.76 -16.27 -17.11
CA ALA A 404 1.97 -17.68 -16.76
C ALA A 404 0.79 -18.60 -17.09
N GLY A 405 -0.38 -18.05 -17.43
CA GLY A 405 -1.62 -18.80 -17.61
C GLY A 405 -2.24 -19.27 -16.29
N ALA A 406 -1.96 -18.56 -15.19
CA ALA A 406 -2.53 -18.73 -13.88
C ALA A 406 -3.89 -18.01 -13.74
N THR A 407 -4.67 -18.44 -12.76
CA THR A 407 -5.94 -17.84 -12.37
C THR A 407 -5.70 -16.67 -11.43
N VAL A 408 -6.34 -15.53 -11.70
CA VAL A 408 -6.40 -14.40 -10.77
C VAL A 408 -7.66 -14.53 -9.90
N ALA A 409 -7.48 -14.63 -8.59
CA ALA A 409 -8.53 -14.87 -7.61
C ALA A 409 -8.92 -13.59 -6.85
N TYR A 410 -10.17 -13.18 -6.98
CA TYR A 410 -10.76 -12.02 -6.31
C TYR A 410 -11.63 -12.44 -5.15
N THR A 411 -11.67 -11.59 -4.12
CA THR A 411 -12.60 -11.68 -3.01
C THR A 411 -12.86 -10.28 -2.44
N ASP A 412 -13.84 -10.16 -1.54
CA ASP A 412 -14.11 -8.91 -0.83
C ASP A 412 -12.90 -8.54 0.04
N ARG A 413 -12.45 -7.28 -0.09
CA ARG A 413 -11.33 -6.72 0.67
C ARG A 413 -11.55 -6.86 2.17
N ALA A 414 -12.78 -6.65 2.64
CA ALA A 414 -13.12 -6.71 4.07
C ALA A 414 -12.92 -8.11 4.68
N SER A 415 -12.94 -9.16 3.85
CA SER A 415 -12.82 -10.56 4.27
C SER A 415 -11.60 -11.26 3.65
N SER A 416 -10.56 -10.50 3.26
CA SER A 416 -9.42 -11.02 2.49
C SER A 416 -8.76 -12.25 3.12
N VAL A 417 -8.50 -12.23 4.43
CA VAL A 417 -7.87 -13.35 5.16
C VAL A 417 -8.82 -14.53 5.31
N GLU A 418 -10.07 -14.26 5.70
CA GLU A 418 -11.12 -15.27 5.88
C GLU A 418 -11.44 -16.05 4.58
N ALA A 419 -11.25 -15.40 3.43
CA ALA A 419 -11.50 -15.97 2.11
C ALA A 419 -10.37 -16.87 1.60
N LEU A 420 -9.14 -16.75 2.12
CA LEU A 420 -7.97 -17.53 1.64
C LEU A 420 -8.20 -19.05 1.57
N PRO A 421 -8.87 -19.71 2.53
CA PRO A 421 -9.17 -21.15 2.43
C PRO A 421 -10.06 -21.51 1.24
N ALA A 422 -10.97 -20.62 0.84
CA ALA A 422 -11.85 -20.84 -0.30
C ALA A 422 -11.13 -20.55 -1.63
N LEU A 423 -10.20 -19.59 -1.62
CA LEU A 423 -9.37 -19.25 -2.78
C LEU A 423 -8.30 -20.31 -3.07
N GLY A 424 -7.68 -20.86 -2.01
CA GLY A 424 -6.57 -21.81 -2.09
C GLY A 424 -5.41 -21.33 -2.97
N PRO A 425 -4.81 -20.16 -2.69
CA PRO A 425 -3.80 -19.58 -3.55
C PRO A 425 -2.48 -20.38 -3.52
N GLU A 426 -1.85 -20.51 -4.68
CA GLU A 426 -0.45 -20.92 -4.84
C GLU A 426 0.48 -19.70 -4.81
N VAL A 427 -0.04 -18.51 -5.11
CA VAL A 427 0.67 -17.23 -4.99
C VAL A 427 -0.17 -16.23 -4.19
N LEU A 428 0.30 -15.85 -3.01
CA LEU A 428 -0.38 -14.84 -2.19
C LEU A 428 0.25 -13.47 -2.43
N ILE A 429 -0.34 -12.68 -3.32
CA ILE A 429 0.04 -11.29 -3.57
C ILE A 429 -0.68 -10.41 -2.53
N GLY A 430 0.09 -9.73 -1.70
CA GLY A 430 -0.40 -8.86 -0.63
C GLY A 430 0.50 -7.67 -0.34
N VAL A 431 0.13 -6.90 0.68
CA VAL A 431 0.87 -5.77 1.26
C VAL A 431 1.08 -6.04 2.76
N PRO A 432 2.00 -5.35 3.46
CA PRO A 432 2.29 -5.60 4.87
C PRO A 432 1.07 -5.77 5.77
N LYS A 433 0.06 -4.90 5.60
CA LYS A 433 -1.21 -4.95 6.34
C LYS A 433 -1.93 -6.30 6.25
N LEU A 434 -1.93 -6.96 5.08
CA LEU A 434 -2.53 -8.28 4.91
C LEU A 434 -1.79 -9.33 5.74
N TYR A 435 -0.45 -9.29 5.73
CA TYR A 435 0.38 -10.24 6.47
C TYR A 435 0.28 -10.03 7.98
N GLN A 436 0.17 -8.79 8.45
CA GLN A 436 -0.12 -8.45 9.85
C GLN A 436 -1.48 -9.02 10.29
N GLN A 437 -2.54 -8.82 9.51
CA GLN A 437 -3.87 -9.38 9.79
C GLN A 437 -3.84 -10.92 9.83
N LEU A 438 -3.24 -11.54 8.81
CA LEU A 438 -3.09 -12.99 8.75
C LEU A 438 -2.27 -13.54 9.94
N TYR A 439 -1.22 -12.83 10.34
CA TYR A 439 -0.44 -13.16 11.54
C TYR A 439 -1.30 -13.12 12.81
N GLY A 440 -2.10 -12.07 13.00
CA GLY A 440 -3.03 -11.93 14.13
C GLY A 440 -3.98 -13.12 14.24
N GLU A 441 -4.66 -13.45 13.14
CA GLU A 441 -5.59 -14.60 13.12
C GLU A 441 -4.90 -15.94 13.37
N LEU A 442 -3.70 -16.14 12.81
CA LEU A 442 -2.89 -17.34 13.05
C LEU A 442 -2.46 -17.44 14.53
N GLN A 443 -2.07 -16.32 15.16
CA GLN A 443 -1.71 -16.27 16.57
C GLN A 443 -2.90 -16.57 17.48
N ASP A 444 -4.06 -15.98 17.21
CA ASP A 444 -5.30 -16.27 17.91
C ASP A 444 -5.64 -17.75 17.79
N ARG A 445 -5.50 -18.30 16.59
CA ARG A 445 -5.71 -19.73 16.36
C ARG A 445 -4.74 -20.59 17.16
N ILE A 446 -3.44 -20.26 17.18
CA ILE A 446 -2.43 -20.94 18.01
C ILE A 446 -2.78 -20.83 19.50
N GLY A 447 -3.31 -19.68 19.93
CA GLY A 447 -3.83 -19.43 21.28
C GLY A 447 -4.89 -20.44 21.70
N THR A 448 -5.75 -20.89 20.79
CA THR A 448 -6.78 -21.91 21.10
C THR A 448 -6.24 -23.32 21.32
N PHE A 449 -4.98 -23.60 20.95
CA PHE A 449 -4.40 -24.93 21.10
C PHE A 449 -4.18 -25.33 22.57
N GLY A 450 -4.36 -26.62 22.85
CA GLY A 450 -4.00 -27.19 24.15
C GLY A 450 -2.51 -27.00 24.46
N TRP A 451 -2.17 -26.91 25.76
CA TRP A 451 -0.84 -26.51 26.26
C TRP A 451 0.35 -27.16 25.54
N ALA A 452 0.25 -28.46 25.22
CA ALA A 452 1.31 -29.21 24.57
C ALA A 452 1.51 -28.79 23.11
N LYS A 453 0.42 -28.57 22.36
CA LYS A 453 0.47 -28.13 20.95
C LYS A 453 0.87 -26.66 20.87
N ARG A 454 0.39 -25.80 21.78
CA ARG A 454 0.82 -24.40 21.88
C ARG A 454 2.32 -24.26 22.15
N LYS A 455 2.87 -25.05 23.07
CA LYS A 455 4.31 -25.03 23.38
C LYS A 455 5.18 -25.43 22.19
N VAL A 456 4.68 -26.31 21.32
CA VAL A 456 5.37 -26.74 20.11
C VAL A 456 5.22 -25.70 18.99
N ALA A 457 4.04 -25.09 18.87
CA ALA A 457 3.74 -24.07 17.86
C ALA A 457 4.44 -22.72 18.15
N GLY A 458 4.47 -22.28 19.41
CA GLY A 458 5.00 -20.97 19.82
C GLY A 458 6.52 -20.80 19.72
N SER A 459 7.23 -21.74 19.09
CA SER A 459 8.64 -21.58 18.69
C SER A 459 8.80 -21.24 17.21
N VAL A 460 7.71 -20.95 16.51
CA VAL A 460 7.67 -20.73 15.05
C VAL A 460 8.65 -19.66 14.58
N THR A 461 8.65 -18.47 15.17
CA THR A 461 9.56 -17.36 14.85
C THR A 461 11.03 -17.78 14.97
N GLY A 462 11.39 -18.49 16.06
CA GLY A 462 12.75 -18.98 16.23
C GLY A 462 13.17 -20.00 15.17
N TYR A 463 12.24 -20.83 14.69
CA TYR A 463 12.52 -21.74 13.58
C TYR A 463 12.64 -21.01 12.25
N GLY A 464 11.86 -19.95 12.01
CA GLY A 464 11.99 -19.18 10.78
C GLY A 464 13.31 -18.43 10.70
N ARG A 465 13.79 -17.88 11.83
CA ARG A 465 15.14 -17.35 11.93
C ARG A 465 16.20 -18.37 11.54
N ASP A 466 16.11 -19.58 12.11
CA ASP A 466 17.04 -20.66 11.79
C ASP A 466 16.98 -21.07 10.31
N VAL A 467 15.80 -20.98 9.67
CA VAL A 467 15.56 -21.25 8.25
C VAL A 467 16.20 -20.17 7.38
N ILE A 468 15.91 -18.90 7.64
CA ILE A 468 16.45 -17.75 6.90
C ILE A 468 17.98 -17.71 7.00
N ASP A 469 18.54 -17.90 8.20
CA ASP A 469 19.99 -17.90 8.43
C ASP A 469 20.70 -19.14 7.83
N GLY A 470 19.96 -20.08 7.22
CA GLY A 470 20.50 -21.31 6.64
C GLY A 470 21.11 -22.27 7.68
N SER A 471 20.84 -22.07 8.97
CA SER A 471 21.36 -22.89 10.06
C SER A 471 20.63 -24.25 10.20
N GLY A 472 19.49 -24.37 9.52
CA GLY A 472 18.68 -25.58 9.41
C GLY A 472 17.78 -25.81 10.63
N THR A 473 16.74 -26.62 10.47
CA THR A 473 15.74 -26.79 11.52
C THR A 473 16.03 -27.99 12.44
N PRO A 474 15.81 -27.87 13.77
CA PRO A 474 16.01 -28.98 14.70
C PRO A 474 14.96 -30.08 14.51
N LEU A 475 15.22 -31.31 14.98
CA LEU A 475 14.26 -32.43 14.91
C LEU A 475 12.87 -32.12 15.52
N LYS A 476 12.79 -31.14 16.43
CA LYS A 476 11.53 -30.67 17.01
C LYS A 476 10.66 -29.93 15.99
N TYR A 477 11.27 -29.28 14.99
CA TYR A 477 10.58 -28.64 13.88
C TYR A 477 9.75 -29.66 13.10
N ALA A 478 10.32 -30.81 12.74
CA ALA A 478 9.57 -31.86 12.03
C ALA A 478 8.31 -32.34 12.80
N ALA A 479 8.35 -32.30 14.15
CA ALA A 479 7.18 -32.58 14.97
C ALA A 479 6.18 -31.41 14.97
N ALA A 480 6.66 -30.17 15.07
CA ALA A 480 5.84 -28.96 15.01
C ALA A 480 5.15 -28.82 13.65
N GLU A 481 5.90 -29.03 12.58
CA GLU A 481 5.44 -29.06 11.20
C GLU A 481 4.26 -30.02 11.02
N ARG A 482 4.41 -31.27 11.48
CA ARG A 482 3.35 -32.28 11.36
C ARG A 482 2.14 -32.01 12.27
N LEU A 483 2.35 -31.51 13.48
CA LEU A 483 1.31 -31.43 14.51
C LEU A 483 0.57 -30.09 14.54
N ALA A 484 1.21 -29.01 14.11
CA ALA A 484 0.72 -27.64 14.22
C ALA A 484 0.79 -26.87 12.90
N TYR A 485 1.98 -26.70 12.29
CA TYR A 485 2.15 -25.76 11.17
C TYR A 485 1.43 -26.20 9.90
N ARG A 486 1.59 -27.45 9.45
CA ARG A 486 0.84 -27.95 8.28
C ARG A 486 -0.68 -27.88 8.48
N PRO A 487 -1.26 -28.32 9.62
CA PRO A 487 -2.68 -28.12 9.88
C PRO A 487 -3.13 -26.65 9.89
N LEU A 488 -2.29 -25.73 10.37
CA LEU A 488 -2.59 -24.30 10.31
C LEU A 488 -2.58 -23.80 8.87
N ARG A 489 -1.55 -24.11 8.09
CA ARG A 489 -1.51 -23.75 6.67
C ARG A 489 -2.74 -24.29 5.93
N GLN A 490 -3.15 -25.52 6.19
CA GLN A 490 -4.38 -26.10 5.63
C GLN A 490 -5.67 -25.39 6.05
N GLU A 491 -5.75 -24.97 7.31
CA GLU A 491 -6.91 -24.26 7.83
C GLU A 491 -7.06 -22.86 7.20
N PHE A 492 -5.94 -22.21 6.89
CA PHE A 492 -5.87 -20.86 6.31
C PHE A 492 -5.69 -20.84 4.78
N GLY A 493 -5.69 -22.00 4.10
CA GLY A 493 -5.51 -22.08 2.64
C GLY A 493 -4.10 -21.80 2.13
N LEU A 494 -3.09 -21.93 3.00
CA LEU A 494 -1.68 -21.62 2.73
C LEU A 494 -0.83 -22.86 2.42
N ASP A 495 -1.40 -24.05 2.34
CA ASP A 495 -0.62 -25.30 2.26
C ASP A 495 -0.10 -25.65 0.86
N ASP A 496 -0.69 -25.06 -0.18
CA ASP A 496 -0.25 -25.18 -1.58
C ASP A 496 0.53 -23.93 -2.05
N LEU A 497 0.84 -22.98 -1.15
CA LEU A 497 1.62 -21.80 -1.52
C LEU A 497 3.00 -22.18 -2.05
N THR A 498 3.29 -21.68 -3.25
CA THR A 498 4.63 -21.65 -3.82
C THR A 498 5.42 -20.49 -3.23
N TYR A 499 4.79 -19.31 -3.12
CA TYR A 499 5.33 -18.16 -2.40
C TYR A 499 4.24 -17.12 -2.07
N ALA A 500 4.53 -16.29 -1.07
CA ALA A 500 3.78 -15.08 -0.77
C ALA A 500 4.65 -13.87 -1.17
N LEU A 501 4.04 -12.84 -1.77
CA LEU A 501 4.73 -11.68 -2.29
C LEU A 501 4.18 -10.40 -1.64
N SER A 502 5.06 -9.68 -0.94
CA SER A 502 4.78 -8.36 -0.38
C SER A 502 5.54 -7.29 -1.16
N SER A 503 4.92 -6.12 -1.31
CA SER A 503 5.52 -4.87 -1.81
C SER A 503 4.97 -3.72 -0.95
N THR A 504 5.46 -2.50 -1.15
CA THR A 504 5.03 -1.25 -0.45
C THR A 504 5.56 -1.08 0.98
N GLY A 505 6.84 -1.36 1.20
CA GLY A 505 7.51 -1.19 2.50
C GLY A 505 8.17 -2.45 3.01
N ARG A 506 9.12 -2.28 3.93
CA ARG A 506 9.78 -3.40 4.63
C ARG A 506 8.77 -4.11 5.52
N LEU A 507 8.77 -5.44 5.49
CA LEU A 507 8.07 -6.23 6.49
C LEU A 507 8.85 -6.25 7.80
N ASP A 508 8.14 -6.26 8.92
CA ASP A 508 8.74 -6.49 10.22
C ASP A 508 9.47 -7.85 10.26
N ASP A 509 10.67 -7.84 10.84
CA ASP A 509 11.56 -8.98 10.95
C ASP A 509 10.92 -10.17 11.67
N HIS A 510 10.04 -9.89 12.64
CA HIS A 510 9.32 -10.92 13.37
C HIS A 510 8.19 -11.53 12.53
N LEU A 511 7.52 -10.78 11.66
CA LEU A 511 6.60 -11.33 10.66
C LEU A 511 7.33 -12.25 9.67
N LEU A 512 8.47 -11.82 9.14
CA LEU A 512 9.31 -12.63 8.25
C LEU A 512 9.70 -13.95 8.93
N ASP A 513 10.26 -13.87 10.15
CA ASP A 513 10.60 -15.03 10.97
C ASP A 513 9.36 -15.93 11.22
N PHE A 514 8.20 -15.35 11.49
CA PHE A 514 7.00 -16.13 11.75
C PHE A 514 6.56 -16.91 10.51
N PHE A 515 6.44 -16.26 9.34
CA PHE A 515 5.92 -16.90 8.13
C PHE A 515 6.90 -17.93 7.58
N HIS A 516 8.19 -17.63 7.51
CA HIS A 516 9.21 -18.60 7.12
C HIS A 516 9.27 -19.79 8.09
N GLY A 517 9.10 -19.53 9.40
CA GLY A 517 9.00 -20.58 10.41
C GLY A 517 7.71 -21.41 10.33
N LEU A 518 6.63 -20.82 9.82
CA LEU A 518 5.39 -21.52 9.50
C LEU A 518 5.54 -22.33 8.21
N GLY A 519 6.59 -22.14 7.42
CA GLY A 519 6.79 -22.76 6.12
C GLY A 519 6.06 -22.06 4.98
N VAL A 520 5.81 -20.75 5.12
CA VAL A 520 5.32 -19.86 4.07
C VAL A 520 6.52 -19.03 3.57
N PRO A 521 6.96 -19.17 2.31
CA PRO A 521 8.07 -18.40 1.78
C PRO A 521 7.58 -17.01 1.41
N LEU A 522 7.70 -16.08 2.37
CA LEU A 522 7.32 -14.69 2.21
C LEU A 522 8.47 -13.91 1.58
N CYS A 523 8.20 -13.35 0.41
CA CYS A 523 9.14 -12.64 -0.46
C CYS A 523 8.84 -11.14 -0.43
N GLU A 524 9.87 -10.32 -0.65
CA GLU A 524 9.76 -8.87 -0.71
C GLU A 524 10.13 -8.38 -2.11
N LEU A 525 9.19 -7.73 -2.79
CA LEU A 525 9.39 -7.04 -4.06
C LEU A 525 9.53 -5.54 -3.78
N SER A 526 10.64 -4.97 -4.22
CA SER A 526 10.93 -3.55 -4.11
C SER A 526 10.73 -2.88 -5.47
N GLY A 527 9.94 -1.82 -5.51
CA GLY A 527 9.68 -1.04 -6.73
C GLY A 527 8.66 0.06 -6.48
N THR A 528 8.78 1.15 -7.23
CA THR A 528 7.86 2.29 -7.13
C THR A 528 6.92 2.34 -8.33
N THR A 529 5.95 3.24 -8.33
CA THR A 529 5.08 3.43 -9.49
C THR A 529 5.88 3.84 -10.72
N GLU A 530 6.90 4.67 -10.54
CA GLU A 530 7.84 5.13 -11.58
C GLU A 530 8.67 4.00 -12.17
N THR A 531 8.85 2.88 -11.47
CA THR A 531 9.53 1.69 -12.00
C THR A 531 8.56 0.60 -12.41
N SER A 532 7.28 0.93 -12.65
CA SER A 532 6.22 -0.04 -12.95
C SER A 532 6.05 -1.13 -11.88
N ALA A 533 6.28 -0.76 -10.61
CA ALA A 533 6.26 -1.61 -9.42
C ALA A 533 7.27 -2.76 -9.40
N VAL A 534 8.37 -2.64 -10.16
CA VAL A 534 9.44 -3.64 -10.16
C VAL A 534 10.82 -2.98 -10.08
N GLY A 535 11.70 -3.53 -9.27
CA GLY A 535 13.06 -3.04 -9.06
C GLY A 535 13.97 -4.18 -8.63
N THR A 536 13.87 -4.59 -7.37
CA THR A 536 14.58 -5.75 -6.81
C THR A 536 13.62 -6.74 -6.19
N ILE A 537 14.04 -7.98 -6.01
CA ILE A 537 13.26 -9.01 -5.34
C ILE A 537 14.12 -9.83 -4.39
N ASN A 538 13.66 -9.95 -3.15
CA ASN A 538 14.13 -10.92 -2.17
C ASN A 538 13.27 -12.19 -2.29
N GLY A 539 13.73 -13.10 -3.15
CA GLY A 539 12.93 -14.22 -3.68
C GLY A 539 12.79 -15.43 -2.75
N PRO A 540 11.94 -16.40 -3.12
CA PRO A 540 11.61 -17.55 -2.26
C PRO A 540 12.77 -18.55 -2.08
N ASP A 541 13.67 -18.65 -3.06
CA ASP A 541 14.78 -19.61 -3.04
C ASP A 541 16.04 -19.04 -2.33
N ASP A 542 16.19 -17.72 -2.37
CA ASP A 542 17.43 -17.01 -2.05
C ASP A 542 17.20 -15.91 -1.01
N PHE A 543 16.20 -16.08 -0.15
CA PHE A 543 15.79 -15.03 0.80
C PHE A 543 16.91 -14.66 1.77
N GLU A 544 17.28 -13.39 1.82
CA GLU A 544 18.32 -12.85 2.72
C GLU A 544 17.76 -11.78 3.66
N ARG A 545 18.06 -11.87 4.95
CA ARG A 545 17.65 -10.84 5.93
C ARG A 545 18.35 -9.50 5.63
N ASP A 546 17.66 -8.40 5.91
CA ASP A 546 18.17 -7.02 5.77
C ASP A 546 18.68 -6.74 4.35
N SER A 547 18.09 -7.42 3.37
CA SER A 547 18.43 -7.32 1.96
C SER A 547 17.19 -6.99 1.16
N VAL A 548 17.38 -6.18 0.13
CA VAL A 548 16.34 -5.92 -0.88
C VAL A 548 16.32 -6.99 -1.97
N GLY A 549 17.20 -7.98 -1.84
CA GLY A 549 17.42 -9.07 -2.78
C GLY A 549 18.12 -8.63 -4.05
N GLU A 550 17.87 -9.35 -5.14
CA GLU A 550 18.54 -9.16 -6.42
C GLU A 550 17.76 -8.19 -7.31
N ALA A 551 18.47 -7.43 -8.16
CA ALA A 551 17.81 -6.64 -9.20
C ALA A 551 17.10 -7.57 -10.18
N LEU A 552 15.85 -7.23 -10.50
CA LEU A 552 15.06 -8.00 -11.46
C LEU A 552 15.68 -7.95 -12.86
N PRO A 553 15.47 -8.96 -13.70
CA PRO A 553 16.03 -8.99 -15.06
C PRO A 553 15.74 -7.70 -15.84
N GLY A 554 16.79 -7.10 -16.40
CA GLY A 554 16.70 -5.83 -17.15
C GLY A 554 16.69 -4.57 -16.30
N VAL A 555 16.75 -4.69 -14.97
CA VAL A 555 16.89 -3.58 -14.03
C VAL A 555 18.35 -3.46 -13.59
N THR A 556 18.84 -2.23 -13.51
CA THR A 556 20.11 -1.91 -12.86
C THR A 556 19.86 -0.92 -11.73
N VAL A 557 20.40 -1.22 -10.55
CA VAL A 557 20.33 -0.35 -9.38
C VAL A 557 21.72 0.18 -9.08
N GLY A 558 21.82 1.49 -8.92
CA GLY A 558 23.07 2.19 -8.60
C GLY A 558 22.88 3.21 -7.50
N LEU A 559 23.98 3.80 -7.07
CA LEU A 559 23.99 4.89 -6.11
C LEU A 559 24.57 6.15 -6.74
N SER A 560 23.94 7.29 -6.44
CA SER A 560 24.47 8.61 -6.76
C SER A 560 25.61 8.98 -5.80
N ALA A 561 26.36 10.05 -6.10
CA ALA A 561 27.39 10.58 -5.20
C ALA A 561 26.84 11.06 -3.84
N ASP A 562 25.56 11.45 -3.82
CA ASP A 562 24.83 11.84 -2.60
C ASP A 562 24.20 10.61 -1.91
N SER A 563 24.47 9.40 -2.43
CA SER A 563 23.90 8.13 -2.00
C SER A 563 22.39 8.00 -2.20
N ASP A 564 21.83 8.72 -3.16
CA ASP A 564 20.47 8.48 -3.63
C ASP A 564 20.43 7.16 -4.40
N VAL A 565 19.35 6.41 -4.27
CA VAL A 565 19.13 5.21 -5.08
C VAL A 565 18.75 5.61 -6.50
N LEU A 566 19.41 4.99 -7.46
CA LEU A 566 19.15 5.16 -8.89
C LEU A 566 18.69 3.85 -9.48
N ILE A 567 17.65 3.87 -10.31
CA ILE A 567 17.16 2.72 -11.06
C ILE A 567 17.15 3.05 -12.55
N ASP A 568 17.80 2.22 -13.36
CA ASP A 568 17.72 2.24 -14.82
C ASP A 568 17.12 0.94 -15.34
N GLY A 569 16.38 1.03 -16.43
CA GLY A 569 15.78 -0.13 -17.06
C GLY A 569 14.53 0.19 -17.88
N PRO A 570 14.03 -0.79 -18.65
CA PRO A 570 12.84 -0.61 -19.47
C PRO A 570 11.54 -0.46 -18.66
N THR A 571 11.60 -0.63 -17.33
CA THR A 571 10.49 -0.51 -16.40
C THR A 571 10.30 0.93 -15.88
N VAL A 572 11.32 1.79 -16.04
CA VAL A 572 11.28 3.21 -15.69
C VAL A 572 10.25 3.96 -16.54
N MET A 573 9.47 4.83 -15.89
CA MET A 573 8.37 5.60 -16.44
C MET A 573 8.77 6.47 -17.64
N ASP A 574 7.77 6.89 -18.40
CA ASP A 574 7.97 7.86 -19.47
C ASP A 574 8.10 9.29 -18.92
N ARG A 575 7.21 9.67 -18.00
CA ARG A 575 7.17 11.00 -17.37
C ARG A 575 6.15 11.08 -16.23
N TYR A 576 6.24 12.13 -15.43
CA TYR A 576 5.10 12.63 -14.65
C TYR A 576 4.11 13.38 -15.56
N CYS A 577 2.83 13.24 -15.25
CA CYS A 577 1.73 13.83 -16.01
C CYS A 577 1.67 15.34 -15.78
N ASN A 578 1.80 16.11 -16.86
CA ASN A 578 1.77 17.57 -16.84
C ASN A 578 2.80 18.25 -15.91
N ASP A 579 3.87 17.53 -15.53
CA ASP A 579 5.01 18.07 -14.79
C ASP A 579 6.35 17.70 -15.48
N PRO A 580 6.74 18.44 -16.54
CA PRO A 580 8.01 18.21 -17.22
C PRO A 580 9.22 18.56 -16.34
N GLU A 581 9.09 19.50 -15.40
CA GLU A 581 10.18 19.88 -14.51
C GLU A 581 10.46 18.80 -13.48
N ALA A 582 9.43 18.17 -12.90
CA ALA A 582 9.58 16.99 -12.05
C ALA A 582 10.12 15.80 -12.84
N THR A 583 9.65 15.61 -14.07
CA THR A 583 10.15 14.54 -14.94
C THR A 583 11.63 14.69 -15.20
N GLU A 584 12.07 15.90 -15.59
CA GLU A 584 13.47 16.20 -15.83
C GLU A 584 14.29 16.01 -14.55
N ARG A 585 13.79 16.43 -13.38
CA ARG A 585 14.50 16.24 -12.10
C ARG A 585 14.62 14.77 -11.67
N ALA A 586 13.60 13.96 -11.94
CA ALA A 586 13.53 12.58 -11.48
C ALA A 586 14.24 11.60 -12.42
N VAL A 587 14.21 11.85 -13.74
CA VAL A 587 14.81 10.94 -14.74
C VAL A 587 15.90 11.66 -15.53
N HIS A 588 17.14 11.19 -15.36
CA HIS A 588 18.31 11.75 -16.02
C HIS A 588 19.15 10.65 -16.68
N ASP A 589 19.38 10.77 -17.99
CA ASP A 589 20.18 9.82 -18.79
C ASP A 589 19.71 8.34 -18.65
N GLY A 590 18.41 8.13 -18.46
CA GLY A 590 17.78 6.80 -18.27
C GLY A 590 17.61 6.38 -16.82
N TRP A 591 18.37 6.99 -15.91
CA TRP A 591 18.29 6.71 -14.47
C TRP A 591 17.17 7.50 -13.82
N PHE A 592 16.23 6.78 -13.21
CA PHE A 592 15.28 7.32 -12.26
C PHE A 592 15.96 7.44 -10.89
N ARG A 593 15.95 8.64 -10.32
CA ARG A 593 16.43 8.90 -8.98
C ARG A 593 15.26 8.80 -8.00
N ILE A 594 15.39 7.89 -7.06
CA ILE A 594 14.51 7.83 -5.89
C ILE A 594 15.09 8.84 -4.90
N ASP A 595 14.42 9.97 -4.73
CA ASP A 595 14.74 10.90 -3.64
C ASP A 595 13.81 10.68 -2.44
N ASP A 596 14.29 11.06 -1.25
CA ASP A 596 13.59 10.90 0.04
C ASP A 596 12.29 11.76 0.14
N GLY A 597 11.90 12.46 -0.92
CA GLY A 597 10.70 13.31 -1.00
C GLY A 597 9.70 12.92 -2.11
N SER A 598 10.09 12.13 -3.11
CA SER A 598 9.17 11.47 -4.04
C SER A 598 8.73 10.15 -3.43
N VAL A 599 7.57 10.11 -2.78
CA VAL A 599 6.89 8.91 -2.23
C VAL A 599 7.87 7.80 -1.81
N GLU A 600 8.30 7.88 -0.54
CA GLU A 600 8.84 6.74 0.21
C GLU A 600 10.17 6.15 -0.31
N GLY A 601 11.23 6.98 -0.35
CA GLY A 601 12.61 6.49 -0.48
C GLY A 601 13.06 5.57 0.67
N SER A 602 12.37 5.59 1.81
CA SER A 602 12.60 4.69 2.96
C SER A 602 12.04 3.27 2.80
N ASP A 603 11.08 3.06 1.90
CA ASP A 603 10.29 1.81 1.81
C ASP A 603 10.83 0.78 0.83
N LEU A 604 11.88 1.10 0.08
CA LEU A 604 12.55 0.13 -0.79
C LEU A 604 13.48 -0.82 -0.03
N GLY A 605 13.62 -0.66 1.29
CA GLY A 605 14.56 -1.43 2.10
C GLY A 605 16.03 -1.19 1.78
N LEU A 606 16.32 -0.27 0.86
CA LEU A 606 17.65 0.16 0.46
C LEU A 606 18.20 1.11 1.54
N GLN A 607 18.43 0.58 2.74
CA GLN A 607 19.26 1.27 3.72
C GLN A 607 20.73 1.20 3.26
N LYS A 608 21.44 2.30 3.50
CA LYS A 608 22.88 2.47 3.22
C LYS A 608 23.76 1.37 3.79
#